data_AF-D3AUA5-F1
#
_entry.id   AF-D3AUA5-F1
#
_cell.length_a   1.000
_cell.length_b   1.000
_cell.length_c   1.000
_cell.angle_alpha   90.00
_cell.angle_beta   90.00
_cell.angle_gamma   90.00
#
_symmetry.space_group_name_H-M   'P 1'
#
loop_
_entity.id
_entity.type
_entity.pdbx_description
1 polymer ?
#
loop_
_entity_poly.entity_id
_entity_poly.type
_entity_poly.pdbx_seq_one_letter_code
_entity_poly.pdbx_strand_id
1 'polypeptide(L)'
;RSHWTMFLLGGICFAALGLINEILPWSMALWKQILIGTGIITALEFLTGCVVNLCLGWNIWDYSHLPGNILGQICPQYCLLWLSVSLAGIVLDDWLRYWWWGEERPKYKMI
;
A
#
# COMPACT_ATOMS: atom_id res chain seq x y z
N ARG A 1 1.44 18.40 8.25
CA ARG A 1 2.88 18.01 8.14
C ARG A 1 2.93 16.49 8.24
N SER A 2 3.37 15.78 7.20
CA SER A 2 3.53 14.33 7.28
C SER A 2 4.76 13.99 8.13
N HIS A 3 4.60 13.12 9.11
CA HIS A 3 5.69 12.64 9.96
C HIS A 3 6.62 11.74 9.12
N TRP A 4 7.94 11.79 9.35
CA TRP A 4 8.95 10.97 8.66
C TRP A 4 8.66 9.46 8.65
N THR A 5 7.94 8.94 9.65
CA THR A 5 7.50 7.54 9.70
C THR A 5 6.58 7.18 8.53
N MET A 6 5.90 8.16 7.91
CA MET A 6 4.97 7.96 6.80
C MET A 6 5.74 7.74 5.51
N PHE A 7 6.88 8.43 5.38
CA PHE A 7 7.80 8.22 4.28
C PHE A 7 8.41 6.81 4.37
N LEU A 8 8.84 6.40 5.57
CA LEU A 8 9.37 5.05 5.79
C LEU A 8 8.31 3.98 5.51
N LEU A 9 7.09 4.15 6.04
CA LEU A 9 5.96 3.26 5.77
C LEU A 9 5.65 3.20 4.27
N GLY A 10 5.61 4.34 3.58
CA GLY A 10 5.40 4.40 2.13
C GLY A 10 6.46 3.62 1.35
N GLY A 11 7.73 3.71 1.75
CA GLY A 11 8.82 2.91 1.16
C GLY A 11 8.66 1.40 1.41
N ILE A 12 8.26 1.00 2.63
CA ILE A 12 7.98 -0.41 2.96
C ILE A 12 6.78 -0.92 2.16
N CYS A 13 5.71 -0.14 2.06
CA CYS A 13 4.53 -0.46 1.26
C CYS A 13 4.90 -0.63 -0.22
N PHE A 14 5.69 0.28 -0.79
CA PHE A 14 6.15 0.18 -2.17
C PHE A 14 6.98 -1.10 -2.41
N ALA A 15 7.93 -1.40 -1.52
CA ALA A 15 8.72 -2.62 -1.60
C ALA A 15 7.85 -3.89 -1.46
N ALA A 16 6.86 -3.89 -0.56
CA ALA A 16 5.93 -4.99 -0.39
C ALA A 16 5.04 -5.21 -1.62
N LEU A 17 4.57 -4.13 -2.25
CA LEU A 17 3.82 -4.19 -3.51
C LEU A 17 4.68 -4.79 -4.64
N GLY A 18 5.92 -4.31 -4.80
CA GLY A 18 6.83 -4.82 -5.83
C GLY A 18 7.18 -6.30 -5.62
N LEU A 19 7.40 -6.73 -4.38
CA LEU A 19 7.65 -8.15 -4.06
C LEU A 19 6.44 -9.03 -4.40
N ILE A 20 5.23 -8.55 -4.10
CA ILE A 20 4.01 -9.30 -4.42
C ILE A 20 3.78 -9.38 -5.90
N ASN A 21 4.14 -8.33 -6.63
CA ASN A 21 4.04 -8.31 -8.07
C ASN A 21 4.95 -9.36 -8.73
N GLU A 22 6.11 -9.69 -8.14
CA GLU A 22 6.93 -10.84 -8.58
C GLU A 22 6.29 -12.20 -8.31
N ILE A 23 5.61 -12.33 -7.16
CA ILE A 23 5.02 -13.60 -6.72
C ILE A 23 3.72 -13.88 -7.48
N LEU A 24 2.97 -12.83 -7.83
CA LEU A 24 1.69 -12.96 -8.50
C LEU A 24 1.89 -13.20 -10.00
N PRO A 25 1.22 -14.23 -10.56
CA PRO A 25 1.33 -14.49 -11.99
C PRO A 25 0.65 -13.37 -12.80
N TRP A 26 1.23 -13.03 -13.95
CA TRP A 26 0.64 -12.11 -14.95
C TRP A 26 -0.78 -12.49 -15.40
N SER A 27 -1.21 -13.74 -15.18
CA SER A 27 -2.56 -14.22 -15.48
C SER A 27 -3.60 -13.80 -14.43
N MET A 28 -3.18 -13.28 -13.29
CA MET A 28 -4.07 -12.71 -12.28
C MET A 28 -4.64 -11.39 -12.77
N ALA A 29 -5.95 -11.20 -12.55
CA ALA A 29 -6.59 -9.95 -12.91
C ALA A 29 -6.05 -8.78 -12.06
N LEU A 30 -5.79 -7.64 -12.69
CA LEU A 30 -5.21 -6.44 -12.08
C LEU A 30 -6.03 -5.97 -10.87
N TRP A 31 -7.36 -6.06 -10.92
CA TRP A 31 -8.20 -5.69 -9.78
C TRP A 31 -7.95 -6.55 -8.53
N LYS A 32 -7.58 -7.83 -8.70
CA LYS A 32 -7.20 -8.69 -7.57
C LYS A 32 -5.86 -8.27 -6.98
N GLN A 33 -4.88 -7.95 -7.84
CA GLN A 33 -3.59 -7.43 -7.41
C GLN A 33 -3.74 -6.12 -6.63
N ILE A 34 -4.59 -5.20 -7.12
CA ILE A 34 -4.92 -3.95 -6.43
C ILE A 34 -5.54 -4.24 -5.06
N LEU A 35 -6.53 -5.13 -4.96
CA LEU A 35 -7.16 -5.46 -3.69
C LEU A 35 -6.18 -6.07 -2.68
N ILE A 36 -5.30 -6.97 -3.13
CA ILE A 36 -4.24 -7.55 -2.30
C ILE A 36 -3.30 -6.43 -1.81
N GLY A 37 -2.84 -5.59 -2.73
CA GLY A 37 -1.96 -4.46 -2.41
C GLY A 37 -2.59 -3.50 -1.40
N THR A 38 -3.86 -3.14 -1.59
CA THR A 38 -4.60 -2.26 -0.70
C THR A 38 -4.78 -2.86 0.69
N GLY A 39 -5.08 -4.17 0.77
CA GLY A 39 -5.14 -4.88 2.04
C GLY A 39 -3.81 -4.81 2.79
N ILE A 40 -2.69 -4.90 2.08
CA ILE A 40 -1.35 -4.86 2.67
C ILE A 40 -0.97 -3.48 3.16
N ILE A 41 -1.21 -2.44 2.34
CA ILE A 41 -0.98 -1.05 2.78
C ILE A 41 -1.81 -0.77 4.04
N THR A 42 -3.08 -1.17 4.04
CA THR A 42 -3.98 -1.00 5.19
C THR A 42 -3.48 -1.75 6.43
N ALA A 43 -3.01 -2.98 6.27
CA ALA A 43 -2.46 -3.77 7.37
C ALA A 43 -1.17 -3.15 7.93
N LEU A 44 -0.25 -2.74 7.06
CA LEU A 44 1.00 -2.08 7.46
C LEU A 44 0.75 -0.72 8.13
N GLU A 45 -0.21 0.05 7.62
CA GLU A 45 -0.63 1.32 8.24
C GLU A 45 -1.20 1.07 9.64
N PHE A 46 -2.09 0.08 9.79
CA PHE A 46 -2.66 -0.27 11.09
C PHE A 46 -1.59 -0.71 12.10
N LEU A 47 -0.69 -1.62 11.70
CA LEU A 47 0.39 -2.10 12.56
C LEU A 47 1.32 -0.95 12.96
N THR A 48 1.69 -0.10 12.01
CA THR A 48 2.55 1.06 12.28
C THR A 48 1.85 2.02 13.22
N GLY A 49 0.57 2.33 12.98
CA GLY A 49 -0.26 3.16 13.84
C GLY A 49 -0.31 2.62 15.28
N CYS A 50 -0.56 1.32 15.44
CA CYS A 50 -0.51 0.66 16.75
C CYS A 50 0.84 0.85 17.45
N VAL A 51 1.96 0.67 16.75
CA VAL A 51 3.29 0.86 17.34
C VAL A 51 3.52 2.33 17.71
N VAL A 52 3.33 3.26 16.78
CA VAL A 52 3.69 4.67 17.00
C VAL A 52 2.73 5.40 17.93
N ASN A 53 1.44 5.03 17.93
CA ASN A 53 0.42 5.71 18.72
C ASN A 53 0.04 4.96 20.00
N LEU A 54 -0.20 3.65 19.93
CA LEU A 54 -0.61 2.88 21.12
C LEU A 54 0.58 2.47 21.98
N CYS A 55 1.72 2.09 21.38
CA CYS A 55 2.90 1.72 22.16
C CYS A 55 3.77 2.94 22.53
N LEU A 56 4.04 3.84 21.57
CA LEU A 56 4.97 4.96 21.77
C LEU A 56 4.28 6.29 22.14
N GLY A 57 2.96 6.40 22.00
CA GLY A 57 2.20 7.59 22.40
C GLY A 57 2.45 8.83 21.54
N TRP A 58 2.93 8.69 20.30
CA TRP A 58 3.27 9.84 19.45
C TRP A 58 2.05 10.58 18.90
N ASN A 59 0.87 9.94 18.89
CA ASN A 59 -0.40 10.50 18.45
C ASN A 59 -0.32 11.19 17.08
N ILE A 60 0.34 10.54 16.12
CA ILE A 60 0.49 10.95 14.73
C ILE A 60 -0.50 10.22 13.83
N TRP A 61 -0.97 10.86 12.75
CA TRP A 61 -1.94 10.25 11.81
C TRP A 61 -3.22 9.75 12.50
N ASP A 62 -3.70 10.50 13.49
CA ASP A 62 -4.91 10.14 14.22
C ASP A 62 -6.14 10.25 13.32
N TYR A 63 -6.81 9.12 13.09
CA TYR A 63 -8.06 9.01 12.35
C TYR A 63 -9.29 8.84 13.25
N SER A 64 -9.16 9.02 14.57
CA SER A 64 -10.23 8.83 15.57
C SER A 64 -11.49 9.63 15.27
N HIS A 65 -11.36 10.78 14.62
CA HIS A 65 -12.45 11.69 14.24
C HIS A 65 -13.14 11.31 12.93
N LEU A 66 -12.64 10.30 12.21
CA LEU A 66 -13.23 9.84 10.95
C LEU A 66 -14.20 8.67 11.18
N PRO A 67 -15.35 8.63 10.49
CA PRO A 67 -16.32 7.57 10.69
C PRO A 67 -15.81 6.24 10.16
N GLY A 68 -16.01 5.18 10.94
CA GLY A 68 -15.56 3.83 10.59
C GLY A 68 -14.07 3.58 10.83
N ASN A 69 -13.39 4.44 11.58
CA ASN A 69 -12.01 4.19 11.97
C ASN A 69 -11.89 2.96 12.88
N ILE A 70 -10.72 2.31 12.82
CA ILE A 70 -10.35 1.22 13.72
C ILE A 70 -9.21 1.70 14.62
N LEU A 71 -9.49 1.82 15.91
CA LEU A 71 -8.55 2.32 16.94
C LEU A 71 -7.92 3.70 16.62
N GLY A 72 -8.55 4.50 15.76
CA GLY A 72 -7.98 5.74 15.23
C GLY A 72 -6.73 5.55 14.34
N GLN A 73 -6.40 4.32 13.92
CA GLN A 73 -5.16 3.99 13.18
C GLN A 73 -5.37 3.77 11.69
N ILE A 74 -6.55 3.31 11.29
CA ILE A 74 -6.97 3.23 9.88
C ILE A 74 -8.44 3.63 9.76
N CYS A 75 -8.88 4.00 8.56
CA CYS A 75 -10.29 4.21 8.27
C CYS A 75 -10.61 3.89 6.79
N PRO A 76 -11.88 3.57 6.47
CA PRO A 76 -12.26 3.14 5.11
C PRO A 76 -12.02 4.22 4.05
N GLN A 77 -12.03 5.50 4.41
CA GLN A 77 -11.76 6.61 3.50
C GLN A 77 -10.32 6.57 2.96
N TYR A 78 -9.33 6.28 3.82
CA TYR A 78 -7.95 6.11 3.39
C TYR A 78 -7.73 4.76 2.69
N CYS A 79 -8.46 3.71 3.08
CA CYS A 79 -8.46 2.44 2.32
C CYS A 79 -8.86 2.63 0.85
N LEU A 80 -9.79 3.54 0.55
CA LEU A 80 -10.15 3.87 -0.83
C LEU A 80 -9.00 4.56 -1.57
N LEU A 81 -8.26 5.45 -0.91
CA LEU A 81 -7.06 6.06 -1.48
C LEU A 81 -5.96 5.03 -1.74
N TRP A 82 -5.85 4.02 -0.88
CA TRP A 82 -4.92 2.90 -1.07
C TRP A 82 -5.25 2.05 -2.30
N LEU A 83 -6.47 2.05 -2.84
CA LEU A 83 -6.74 1.41 -4.16
C LEU A 83 -5.97 2.11 -5.27
N SER A 84 -6.02 3.44 -5.31
CA SER A 84 -5.30 4.24 -6.31
C SER A 84 -3.78 4.14 -6.13
N VAL A 85 -3.31 4.14 -4.88
CA VAL A 85 -1.88 4.00 -4.57
C VAL A 85 -1.37 2.60 -4.93
N SER A 86 -2.13 1.55 -4.64
CA SER A 86 -1.77 0.18 -5.05
C SER A 86 -1.68 0.05 -6.56
N LEU A 87 -2.65 0.58 -7.31
CA LEU A 87 -2.60 0.59 -8.77
C LEU A 87 -1.35 1.33 -9.27
N ALA A 88 -1.09 2.54 -8.76
CA ALA A 88 0.08 3.31 -9.13
C ALA A 88 1.37 2.57 -8.78
N GLY A 89 1.46 1.96 -7.60
CA GLY A 89 2.61 1.20 -7.13
C GLY A 89 2.91 -0.01 -8.01
N ILE A 90 1.90 -0.82 -8.32
CA ILE A 90 2.04 -1.99 -9.22
C ILE A 90 2.54 -1.55 -10.59
N VAL A 91 1.86 -0.57 -11.20
CA VAL A 91 2.22 -0.09 -12.55
C VAL A 91 3.63 0.50 -12.55
N LEU A 92 3.96 1.34 -11.57
CA LEU A 92 5.30 1.94 -11.49
C LEU A 92 6.39 0.89 -11.31
N ASP A 93 6.20 -0.09 -10.42
CA ASP A 93 7.16 -1.18 -10.20
C ASP A 93 7.43 -1.97 -11.49
N ASP A 94 6.37 -2.37 -12.18
CA ASP A 94 6.42 -3.06 -13.48
C ASP A 94 7.20 -2.29 -14.55
N TRP A 95 6.93 -0.98 -14.67
CA TRP A 95 7.62 -0.14 -15.66
C TRP A 95 9.08 0.11 -15.28
N LEU A 96 9.38 0.29 -14.00
CA LEU A 96 10.76 0.44 -13.52
C LEU A 96 11.57 -0.83 -13.80
N ARG A 97 10.99 -2.01 -13.59
CA ARG A 97 11.60 -3.31 -13.93
C ARG A 97 11.86 -3.47 -15.41
N TYR A 98 10.86 -3.14 -16.23
CA TYR A 98 11.00 -3.15 -17.67
C TYR A 98 12.15 -2.24 -18.15
N TRP A 99 12.28 -1.03 -17.59
CA TRP A 99 13.31 -0.08 -18.02
C TRP A 99 14.71 -0.38 -17.50
N TRP A 100 14.84 -0.75 -16.22
CA TRP A 100 16.15 -0.94 -15.59
C TRP A 100 16.70 -2.36 -15.75
N TRP A 101 15.84 -3.37 -15.69
CA TRP A 101 16.25 -4.78 -15.75
C TRP A 101 15.91 -5.44 -17.08
N GLY A 102 15.20 -4.75 -17.98
CA GLY A 102 14.86 -5.31 -19.30
C GLY A 102 13.94 -6.52 -19.20
N GLU A 103 13.14 -6.61 -18.14
CA GLU A 103 12.15 -7.67 -17.96
C GLU A 103 11.07 -7.66 -19.06
N GLU A 104 10.14 -8.61 -19.03
CA GLU A 104 9.04 -8.61 -19.97
C GLU A 104 8.21 -7.32 -19.87
N ARG A 105 7.71 -6.84 -21.01
CA ARG A 105 6.81 -5.69 -21.05
C ARG A 105 5.56 -5.98 -20.18
N PRO A 106 5.11 -5.03 -19.33
CA PRO A 106 3.98 -5.27 -18.44
C PRO A 106 2.70 -5.63 -19.20
N LYS A 107 2.03 -6.70 -18.77
CA LYS A 107 0.78 -7.20 -19.37
C LYS A 107 -0.30 -7.29 -18.31
N TYR A 108 -1.26 -6.38 -18.35
CA TYR A 108 -2.35 -6.35 -17.37
C TYR A 108 -3.59 -7.07 -17.89
N LYS A 109 -4.10 -8.02 -17.12
CA LYS A 109 -5.39 -8.66 -17.38
C LYS A 109 -6.49 -7.93 -16.62
N MET A 110 -7.49 -7.40 -17.33
CA MET A 110 -8.57 -6.64 -16.70
C MET A 110 -9.68 -7.53 -16.11
N ILE A 111 -9.92 -8.71 -16.72
CA ILE A 111 -10.97 -9.69 -16.34
C ILE A 111 -10.38 -11.09 -16.45
#